data_AF-A0A372IJF0-F1
#
_entry.id   AF-A0A372IJF0-F1
#
_cell.length_a   1.000
_cell.length_b   1.000
_cell.length_c   1.000
_cell.angle_alpha   90.00
_cell.angle_beta   90.00
_cell.angle_gamma   90.00
#
_symmetry.space_group_name_H-M   'P 1'
#
loop_
_entity.id
_entity.type
_entity.pdbx_description
1 polymer ?
#
loop_
_entity_poly.entity_id
_entity_poly.type
_entity_poly.pdbx_seq_one_letter_code
_entity_poly.pdbx_strand_id
1 'polypeptide(L)'
;MSDTKQQEIDLSQPPAPNMVRITFMPEGRTVEFEYGSMPYDHHGKPMSFLDVAENYGIFLDHACGGSCACTTCHLWIKEGASGLSEADDDELDRLDMAADLQLNSRLGCQAVITGPGTYVVEIPKWNRNYVSEGKPLSLAEDK
;
A
#
# COMPACT_ATOMS: atom_id res chain seq x y z
N MET A 1 6.89 -23.72 -8.71
CA MET A 1 6.81 -22.25 -8.84
C MET A 1 6.31 -21.78 -7.49
N SER A 2 7.13 -21.01 -6.79
CA SER A 2 7.22 -20.98 -5.33
C SER A 2 5.93 -20.55 -4.62
N ASP A 3 5.47 -21.40 -3.70
CA ASP A 3 4.49 -21.09 -2.65
C ASP A 3 4.84 -19.77 -1.95
N THR A 4 4.11 -18.70 -2.26
CA THR A 4 4.02 -17.53 -1.37
C THR A 4 3.21 -17.98 -0.15
N LYS A 5 3.89 -18.63 0.81
CA LYS A 5 3.30 -18.95 2.12
C LYS A 5 2.84 -17.63 2.74
N GLN A 6 1.53 -17.40 2.79
CA GLN A 6 0.94 -16.40 3.66
C GLN A 6 1.40 -16.75 5.08
N GLN A 7 2.33 -15.96 5.60
CA GLN A 7 2.85 -16.11 6.94
C GLN A 7 1.69 -15.86 7.90
N GLU A 8 1.39 -16.78 8.80
CA GLU A 8 0.39 -16.58 9.85
C GLU A 8 0.90 -15.48 10.79
N ILE A 9 0.50 -14.24 10.53
CA ILE A 9 0.88 -13.09 11.37
C ILE A 9 -0.06 -13.06 12.57
N ASP A 10 0.49 -13.20 13.78
CA ASP A 10 -0.25 -13.02 15.02
C ASP A 10 -0.55 -11.54 15.25
N LEU A 11 -1.77 -11.13 14.88
CA LEU A 11 -2.26 -9.76 15.05
C LEU A 11 -2.52 -9.38 16.52
N SER A 12 -2.47 -10.33 17.46
CA SER A 12 -2.67 -10.06 18.89
C SER A 12 -1.46 -9.43 19.58
N GLN A 13 -0.28 -9.49 18.93
CA GLN A 13 0.97 -8.93 19.43
C GLN A 13 1.51 -7.88 18.46
N PRO A 14 2.12 -6.78 18.95
CA PRO A 14 2.77 -5.81 18.07
C PRO A 14 3.96 -6.43 17.33
N PRO A 15 4.34 -5.90 16.16
CA PRO A 15 5.52 -6.36 15.44
C PRO A 15 6.78 -6.18 16.30
N ALA A 16 7.81 -7.01 16.06
CA ALA A 16 9.09 -6.87 16.74
C ALA A 16 9.72 -5.48 16.48
N PRO A 17 10.65 -4.99 17.33
CA PRO A 17 11.13 -3.60 17.27
C PRO A 17 11.75 -3.14 15.93
N ASN A 18 12.23 -4.07 15.10
CA ASN A 18 12.83 -3.83 13.78
C ASN A 18 11.89 -4.18 12.61
N MET A 19 10.63 -4.56 12.89
CA MET A 19 9.68 -5.02 11.88
C MET A 19 8.69 -3.91 11.49
N VAL A 20 8.32 -3.90 10.22
CA VAL A 20 7.20 -3.15 9.68
C VAL A 20 6.04 -4.11 9.49
N ARG A 21 4.87 -3.77 10.02
CA ARG A 21 3.61 -4.46 9.74
C ARG A 21 2.66 -3.52 9.02
N ILE A 22 2.14 -3.94 7.88
CA ILE A 22 1.15 -3.16 7.12
C ILE A 22 -0.09 -3.98 6.89
N THR A 23 -1.26 -3.41 7.18
CA THR A 23 -2.56 -3.98 6.83
C THR A 23 -3.21 -3.15 5.72
N PHE A 24 -3.51 -3.80 4.60
CA PHE A 24 -4.17 -3.21 3.44
C PHE A 24 -5.67 -3.51 3.48
N MET A 25 -6.45 -2.47 3.73
CA MET A 25 -7.91 -2.52 3.79
C MET A 25 -8.53 -2.17 2.43
N PRO A 26 -9.71 -2.72 2.12
CA PRO A 26 -10.52 -3.62 2.94
C PRO A 26 -10.29 -5.10 2.65
N GLU A 27 -9.30 -5.46 1.84
CA GLU A 27 -8.94 -6.87 1.61
C GLU A 27 -8.48 -7.55 2.91
N GLY A 28 -8.00 -6.76 3.88
CA GLY A 28 -7.57 -7.25 5.19
C GLY A 28 -6.25 -8.02 5.13
N ARG A 29 -5.48 -7.84 4.05
CA ARG A 29 -4.19 -8.50 3.90
C ARG A 29 -3.15 -7.76 4.71
N THR A 30 -2.52 -8.48 5.63
CA THR A 30 -1.41 -8.00 6.43
C THR A 30 -0.10 -8.61 5.96
N VAL A 31 0.93 -7.79 5.92
CA VAL A 31 2.31 -8.20 5.64
C VAL A 31 3.20 -7.73 6.78
N GLU A 32 4.22 -8.51 7.11
CA GLU A 32 5.20 -8.18 8.13
C GLU A 32 6.61 -8.53 7.62
N PHE A 33 7.54 -7.59 7.76
CA PHE A 33 8.91 -7.74 7.27
C PHE A 33 9.89 -6.85 8.00
N GLU A 34 11.18 -7.17 7.93
CA GLU A 34 12.22 -6.39 8.58
C GLU A 34 12.45 -5.05 7.83
N TYR A 35 12.52 -3.96 8.59
CA TYR A 35 12.68 -2.62 8.03
C TYR A 35 14.00 -2.53 7.24
N GLY A 36 13.89 -2.18 5.95
CA GLY A 36 15.04 -2.02 5.05
C GLY A 36 15.60 -3.31 4.45
N SER A 37 15.02 -4.48 4.73
CA SER A 37 15.47 -5.75 4.12
C SER A 37 14.77 -6.10 2.81
N MET A 38 13.71 -5.38 2.46
CA MET A 38 12.87 -5.66 1.29
C MET A 38 13.59 -5.27 -0.02
N PRO A 39 13.58 -6.13 -1.06
CA PRO A 39 14.11 -5.76 -2.36
C PRO A 39 13.23 -4.70 -3.03
N TYR A 40 13.83 -3.82 -3.82
CA TYR A 40 13.13 -2.74 -4.52
C TYR A 40 12.90 -3.10 -5.98
N ASP A 41 11.63 -3.16 -6.42
CA ASP A 41 11.23 -3.61 -7.76
C ASP A 41 10.78 -2.47 -8.71
N HIS A 42 11.37 -1.27 -8.53
CA HIS A 42 11.35 -0.17 -9.51
C HIS A 42 10.01 0.56 -9.71
N HIS A 43 9.01 0.32 -8.85
CA HIS A 43 7.76 1.08 -8.83
C HIS A 43 7.64 1.94 -7.56
N GLY A 44 7.40 3.24 -7.76
CA GLY A 44 7.30 4.22 -6.67
C GLY A 44 8.64 4.59 -6.05
N LYS A 45 8.64 5.01 -4.78
CA LYS A 45 9.86 5.22 -4.00
C LYS A 45 10.20 3.93 -3.20
N PRO A 46 11.48 3.64 -2.92
CA PRO A 46 11.86 2.54 -2.03
C PRO A 46 11.14 2.65 -0.68
N MET A 47 10.64 1.54 -0.15
CA MET A 47 9.84 1.48 1.09
C MET A 47 8.52 2.26 1.04
N SER A 48 8.02 2.63 -0.15
CA SER A 48 6.67 3.17 -0.30
C SER A 48 5.60 2.09 -0.18
N PHE A 49 4.35 2.47 0.10
CA PHE A 49 3.25 1.51 0.11
C PHE A 49 3.07 0.77 -1.22
N LEU A 50 3.39 1.40 -2.35
CA LEU A 50 3.38 0.73 -3.66
C LEU A 50 4.49 -0.32 -3.76
N ASP A 51 5.72 0.02 -3.36
CA ASP A 51 6.85 -0.91 -3.36
C ASP A 51 6.56 -2.15 -2.48
N VAL A 52 5.96 -1.94 -1.31
CA VAL A 52 5.53 -3.03 -0.44
C VAL A 52 4.39 -3.82 -1.08
N ALA A 53 3.38 -3.17 -1.66
CA ALA A 53 2.25 -3.84 -2.28
C ALA A 53 2.70 -4.80 -3.40
N GLU A 54 3.60 -4.33 -4.28
CA GLU A 54 4.17 -5.13 -5.37
C GLU A 54 4.95 -6.35 -4.85
N ASN A 55 5.83 -6.15 -3.85
CA ASN A 55 6.63 -7.22 -3.24
C ASN A 55 5.78 -8.36 -2.65
N TYR A 56 4.58 -8.04 -2.16
CA TYR A 56 3.67 -9.01 -1.53
C TYR A 56 2.46 -9.38 -2.41
N GLY A 57 2.43 -8.95 -3.67
CA GLY A 57 1.35 -9.23 -4.61
C GLY A 57 -0.01 -8.70 -4.12
N ILE A 58 -0.02 -7.51 -3.52
CA ILE A 58 -1.21 -6.75 -3.15
C ILE A 58 -1.48 -5.77 -4.27
N PHE A 59 -2.71 -5.79 -4.79
CA PHE A 59 -3.04 -4.92 -5.91
C PHE A 59 -3.21 -3.47 -5.45
N LEU A 60 -2.34 -2.60 -5.95
CA LEU A 60 -2.46 -1.15 -5.84
C LEU A 60 -2.25 -0.55 -7.23
N ASP A 61 -3.26 0.08 -7.80
CA ASP A 61 -3.17 0.62 -9.16
C ASP A 61 -2.09 1.73 -9.25
N HIS A 62 -1.38 1.79 -10.38
CA HIS A 62 -0.22 2.67 -10.54
C HIS A 62 0.06 2.97 -12.02
N ALA A 63 -0.93 3.53 -12.73
CA ALA A 63 -0.89 3.78 -14.16
C ALA A 63 0.34 4.56 -14.66
N CYS A 64 0.96 5.40 -13.83
CA CYS A 64 2.19 6.12 -14.16
C CYS A 64 3.50 5.40 -13.77
N GLY A 65 3.44 4.15 -13.31
CA GLY A 65 4.60 3.40 -12.82
C GLY A 65 5.16 3.91 -11.48
N GLY A 66 4.47 4.82 -10.79
CA GLY A 66 4.92 5.40 -9.52
C GLY A 66 5.70 6.70 -9.63
N SER A 67 5.75 7.34 -10.81
CA SER A 67 6.47 8.60 -11.05
C SER A 67 5.74 9.88 -10.62
N CYS A 68 4.80 9.80 -9.67
CA CYS A 68 3.99 10.95 -9.21
C CYS A 68 3.25 11.70 -10.35
N ALA A 69 2.74 10.97 -11.36
CA ALA A 69 2.06 11.57 -12.52
C ALA A 69 0.58 11.14 -12.66
N CYS A 70 0.05 10.39 -11.70
CA CYS A 70 -1.36 10.01 -11.63
C CYS A 70 -1.81 9.88 -10.17
N THR A 71 -3.11 9.71 -9.94
CA THR A 71 -3.71 9.51 -8.61
C THR A 71 -4.18 8.08 -8.38
N THR A 72 -3.89 7.13 -9.28
CA THR A 72 -4.37 5.74 -9.19
C THR A 72 -3.72 4.92 -8.06
N CYS A 73 -2.66 5.41 -7.42
CA CYS A 73 -2.09 4.75 -6.24
C CYS A 73 -2.61 5.35 -4.91
N HIS A 74 -3.62 6.22 -5.00
CA HIS A 74 -4.17 6.92 -3.85
C HIS A 74 -4.73 5.93 -2.82
N LEU A 75 -4.37 6.19 -1.57
CA LEU A 75 -4.81 5.47 -0.40
C LEU A 75 -5.01 6.43 0.78
N TRP A 76 -5.71 5.95 1.81
CA TRP A 76 -5.88 6.68 3.06
C TRP A 76 -5.09 6.02 4.18
N ILE A 77 -4.32 6.82 4.90
CA ILE A 77 -3.57 6.37 6.09
C ILE A 77 -4.53 6.32 7.28
N LYS A 78 -4.82 5.12 7.79
CA LYS A 78 -5.67 4.92 8.98
C LYS A 78 -4.85 4.87 10.25
N GLU A 79 -3.64 4.32 10.19
CA GLU A 79 -2.71 4.22 11.31
C GLU A 79 -1.27 4.34 10.82
N GLY A 80 -0.36 4.83 11.69
CA GLY A 80 1.07 4.89 11.42
C GLY A 80 1.54 6.15 10.70
N ALA A 81 0.72 7.20 10.60
CA ALA A 81 1.06 8.44 9.88
C ALA A 81 2.37 9.11 10.36
N SER A 82 2.72 8.98 11.64
CA SER A 82 3.97 9.52 12.21
C SER A 82 5.24 8.79 11.74
N GLY A 83 5.11 7.58 11.19
CA GLY A 83 6.20 6.77 10.65
C GLY A 83 6.32 6.87 9.12
N LEU A 84 5.77 7.93 8.52
CA LEU A 84 5.80 8.16 7.08
C LEU A 84 6.63 9.40 6.73
N SER A 85 7.12 9.46 5.50
CA SER A 85 7.67 10.69 4.93
C SER A 85 6.58 11.76 4.85
N GLU A 86 6.97 13.03 4.96
CA GLU A 86 6.07 14.14 4.64
C GLU A 86 5.65 14.06 3.16
N ALA A 87 4.47 14.60 2.84
CA ALA A 87 4.07 14.77 1.45
C ALA A 87 4.88 15.91 0.84
N ASP A 88 5.46 15.68 -0.34
CA ASP A 88 6.13 16.73 -1.09
C ASP A 88 5.12 17.55 -1.91
N ASP A 89 5.55 18.73 -2.38
CA ASP A 89 4.68 19.65 -3.13
C ASP A 89 4.11 18.97 -4.39
N ASP A 90 4.91 18.17 -5.08
CA ASP A 90 4.47 17.41 -6.27
C ASP A 90 3.36 16.41 -5.93
N GLU A 91 3.49 15.67 -4.82
CA GLU A 91 2.46 14.76 -4.31
C GLU A 91 1.17 15.51 -3.99
N LEU A 92 1.26 16.64 -3.28
CA LEU A 92 0.10 17.46 -2.91
C LEU A 92 -0.62 18.01 -4.14
N ASP A 93 0.12 18.55 -5.10
CA ASP A 93 -0.40 19.05 -6.37
C ASP A 93 -1.12 17.96 -7.19
N ARG A 94 -0.68 16.71 -7.08
CA ARG A 94 -1.39 15.57 -7.71
C ARG A 94 -2.61 15.15 -6.90
N LEU A 95 -2.53 15.14 -5.58
CA LEU A 95 -3.65 14.77 -4.69
C LEU A 95 -4.85 15.71 -4.83
N ASP A 96 -4.63 16.98 -5.17
CA ASP A 96 -5.72 17.93 -5.46
C ASP A 96 -6.63 17.48 -6.61
N MET A 97 -6.14 16.59 -7.49
CA MET A 97 -6.91 16.00 -8.59
C MET A 97 -7.51 14.64 -8.23
N ALA A 98 -7.28 14.13 -7.01
CA ALA A 98 -7.76 12.83 -6.59
C ALA A 98 -9.27 12.86 -6.28
N ALA A 99 -9.95 11.75 -6.56
CA ALA A 99 -11.33 11.58 -6.15
C ALA A 99 -11.38 11.30 -4.64
N ASP A 100 -12.39 11.83 -3.94
CA ASP A 100 -12.61 11.58 -2.51
C ASP A 100 -11.36 11.87 -1.64
N LEU A 101 -10.78 13.05 -1.85
CA LEU A 101 -9.63 13.54 -1.09
C LEU A 101 -10.00 13.75 0.38
N GLN A 102 -9.22 13.11 1.26
CA GLN A 102 -9.31 13.20 2.73
C GLN A 102 -8.00 13.74 3.32
N LEU A 103 -8.04 14.24 4.56
CA LEU A 103 -6.86 14.78 5.27
C LEU A 103 -5.71 13.78 5.44
N ASN A 104 -6.03 12.48 5.45
CA ASN A 104 -5.09 11.38 5.56
C ASN A 104 -4.79 10.71 4.20
N SER A 105 -5.09 11.40 3.10
CA SER A 105 -4.79 10.92 1.75
C SER A 105 -3.32 11.01 1.45
N ARG A 106 -2.80 9.97 0.80
CA ARG A 106 -1.45 9.92 0.26
C ARG A 106 -1.43 9.19 -1.07
N LEU A 107 -0.45 9.51 -1.91
CA LEU A 107 -0.11 8.67 -3.06
C LEU A 107 0.75 7.51 -2.56
N GLY A 108 0.27 6.27 -2.72
CA GLY A 108 0.96 5.09 -2.21
C GLY A 108 2.38 4.91 -2.77
N CYS A 109 2.67 5.47 -3.95
CA CYS A 109 4.01 5.49 -4.53
C CYS A 109 4.96 6.52 -3.90
N GLN A 110 4.44 7.53 -3.21
CA GLN A 110 5.20 8.63 -2.59
C GLN A 110 5.26 8.54 -1.07
N ALA A 111 4.27 7.92 -0.44
CA ALA A 111 4.25 7.69 1.00
C ALA A 111 5.24 6.59 1.40
N VAL A 112 6.44 7.02 1.81
CA VAL A 112 7.55 6.16 2.23
C VAL A 112 7.48 5.89 3.73
N ILE A 113 7.69 4.63 4.10
CA ILE A 113 7.81 4.21 5.50
C ILE A 113 9.20 4.57 6.00
N THR A 114 9.28 5.35 7.08
CA THR A 114 10.54 5.89 7.61
C THR A 114 11.04 5.16 8.86
N GLY A 115 10.28 4.18 9.36
CA GLY A 115 10.71 3.36 10.48
C GLY A 115 9.85 2.11 10.72
N PRO A 116 10.31 1.22 11.61
CA PRO A 116 9.55 0.05 12.06
C PRO A 116 8.28 0.49 12.81
N GLY A 117 7.25 -0.35 12.77
CA GLY A 117 5.96 -0.05 13.38
C GLY A 117 4.78 -0.69 12.64
N THR A 118 3.57 -0.32 13.08
CA THR A 118 2.31 -0.79 12.51
C THR A 118 1.68 0.31 11.66
N TYR A 119 1.26 -0.05 10.46
CA TYR A 119 0.60 0.82 9.50
C TYR A 119 -0.70 0.16 9.05
N VAL A 120 -1.75 0.97 8.94
CA VAL A 120 -3.02 0.52 8.36
C VAL A 120 -3.39 1.51 7.28
N VAL A 121 -3.60 1.00 6.07
CA VAL A 121 -3.98 1.81 4.91
C VAL A 121 -5.25 1.27 4.30
N GLU A 122 -6.07 2.15 3.75
CA GLU A 122 -7.28 1.78 3.03
C GLU A 122 -7.17 2.19 1.57
N ILE A 123 -7.37 1.21 0.68
CA ILE A 123 -7.43 1.42 -0.77
C ILE A 123 -8.89 1.75 -1.13
N PRO A 124 -9.18 2.96 -1.65
CA PRO A 124 -10.54 3.37 -1.99
C PRO A 124 -11.21 2.45 -3.02
N LYS A 125 -12.54 2.34 -2.97
CA LYS A 125 -13.30 1.45 -3.88
C LYS A 125 -13.18 1.83 -5.35
N TRP A 126 -13.17 3.12 -5.66
CA TRP A 126 -13.04 3.60 -7.04
C TRP A 126 -11.66 3.32 -7.63
N ASN A 127 -10.65 3.19 -6.77
CA ASN A 127 -9.29 2.85 -7.13
C ASN A 127 -9.11 1.32 -7.32
N ARG A 128 -10.13 0.55 -6.98
CA ARG A 128 -10.25 -0.89 -7.25
C ARG A 128 -11.03 -1.11 -8.54
N ASN A 129 -10.59 -0.48 -9.64
CA ASN A 129 -11.24 -0.69 -10.92
C ASN A 129 -10.68 -1.97 -11.57
N TYR A 130 -11.21 -3.12 -11.14
CA TYR A 130 -10.99 -4.44 -11.76
C TYR A 130 -11.63 -4.48 -13.17
N VAL A 131 -11.06 -3.77 -14.14
CA VAL A 131 -11.49 -3.89 -15.55
C VAL A 131 -10.69 -5.02 -16.20
N SER A 132 -11.25 -6.23 -16.12
CA SER A 132 -11.20 -7.36 -17.08
C SER A 132 -9.90 -7.86 -17.73
N GLU A 133 -8.75 -7.18 -17.71
CA GLU A 133 -7.55 -7.64 -18.43
C GLU A 133 -6.33 -7.67 -17.49
N GLY A 134 -6.21 -8.78 -16.73
CA GLY A 134 -5.02 -9.04 -15.89
C GLY A 134 -5.07 -10.30 -15.00
N LYS A 135 -6.27 -10.73 -14.57
CA LYS A 135 -6.62 -11.97 -13.79
C LYS A 135 -6.34 -11.94 -12.25
N PRO A 136 -6.97 -12.83 -11.43
CA PRO A 136 -8.41 -12.86 -11.12
C PRO A 136 -8.71 -13.06 -9.60
N LEU A 137 -9.91 -12.70 -9.15
CA LEU A 137 -10.66 -13.45 -8.12
C LEU A 137 -12.13 -13.37 -8.55
N SER A 138 -12.86 -14.42 -8.91
CA SER A 138 -13.05 -15.72 -8.24
C SER A 138 -13.30 -15.60 -6.74
N LEU A 139 -14.25 -14.73 -6.36
CA LEU A 139 -15.05 -14.90 -5.16
C LEU A 139 -16.49 -14.72 -5.63
N ALA A 140 -17.15 -15.83 -5.95
CA ALA A 140 -18.05 -16.50 -5.01
C ALA A 140 -19.22 -15.57 -4.68
N GLU A 141 -20.30 -15.79 -5.43
CA GLU A 141 -21.62 -15.26 -5.12
C GLU A 141 -22.04 -15.82 -3.76
N ASP A 142 -22.12 -14.97 -2.74
CA ASP A 142 -22.80 -15.29 -1.50
C ASP A 142 -24.12 -14.49 -1.43
N LYS A 143 -25.11 -15.13 -2.05
CA LYS A 143 -26.53 -15.28 -1.64
C LYS A 143 -27.49 -14.09 -1.66
#